data_AF-A0A7C5T553-F1
#
_entry.id   AF-A0A7C5T553-F1
#
_cell.length_a   1.000
_cell.length_b   1.000
_cell.length_c   1.000
_cell.angle_alpha   90.00
_cell.angle_beta   90.00
_cell.angle_gamma   90.00
#
_symmetry.space_group_name_H-M   'P 1'
#
loop_
_entity.id
_entity.type
_entity.pdbx_description
1 polymer ?
#
loop_
_entity_poly.entity_id
_entity_poly.type
_entity_poly.pdbx_seq_one_letter_code
_entity_poly.pdbx_strand_id
1 'polypeptide(L)' 'MERSFVANTVLALLVALTVPSLWALGEVRFGVYVSLYTLEYLVVKAVLRPKRVCRDYLAVALLAAFIYFTARRILEVLVA' A
#
# COMPACT_ATOMS: atom_id res chain seq x y z
N MET A 1 4.16 -7.71 22.62
CA MET A 1 3.31 -8.60 21.79
C MET A 1 2.11 -7.85 21.19
N GLU A 2 1.54 -6.85 21.88
CA GLU A 2 0.35 -6.08 21.46
C GLU A 2 0.50 -5.28 20.16
N ARG A 3 1.63 -4.59 19.94
CA ARG A 3 1.84 -3.76 18.75
C ARG A 3 1.83 -4.53 17.42
N SER A 4 2.14 -5.83 17.44
CA SER A 4 2.06 -6.69 16.25
C SER A 4 0.61 -6.94 15.84
N PHE A 5 -0.23 -7.18 16.84
CA PHE A 5 -1.64 -7.52 16.65
C PHE A 5 -2.39 -6.28 16.15
N VAL A 6 -2.18 -5.13 16.80
CA VAL A 6 -2.75 -3.85 16.37
C VAL A 6 -2.37 -3.51 14.94
N ALA A 7 -1.10 -3.66 14.55
CA ALA A 7 -0.67 -3.40 13.18
C ALA A 7 -1.35 -4.31 12.16
N ASN A 8 -1.51 -5.60 12.47
CA ASN A 8 -2.12 -6.55 11.54
C ASN A 8 -3.63 -6.31 11.41
N THR A 9 -4.32 -6.01 12.52
CA THR A 9 -5.75 -5.69 12.51
C THR A 9 -6.02 -4.39 11.76
N VAL A 10 -5.22 -3.34 11.99
CA VAL A 10 -5.37 -2.06 11.28
C VAL A 10 -5.12 -2.22 9.78
N LEU A 11 -4.09 -2.99 9.39
CA LEU A 11 -3.82 -3.29 7.99
C LEU A 11 -4.99 -4.03 7.34
N ALA A 12 -5.50 -5.08 8.00
CA ALA A 12 -6.63 -5.85 7.48
C ALA A 12 -7.89 -4.97 7.30
N LEU A 13 -8.10 -4.02 8.21
CA LEU A 13 -9.24 -3.11 8.17
C LEU A 13 -9.10 -2.07 7.06
N LEU A 14 -7.88 -1.53 6.86
CA LEU A 14 -7.56 -0.64 5.74
C LEU A 14 -7.79 -1.34 4.39
N VAL A 15 -7.24 -2.54 4.22
CA VAL A 15 -7.43 -3.38 3.02
C VAL A 15 -8.91 -3.70 2.77
N ALA A 16 -9.65 -4.05 3.82
CA ALA A 16 -11.07 -4.35 3.72
C ALA A 16 -11.93 -3.12 3.38
N LEU A 17 -11.44 -1.90 3.62
CA LEU A 17 -12.09 -0.66 3.21
C LEU A 17 -11.67 -0.22 1.82
N THR A 18 -10.39 -0.36 1.44
CA THR A 18 -9.90 0.10 0.14
C THR A 18 -10.43 -0.71 -1.03
N VAL A 19 -10.62 -2.02 -0.89
CA VAL A 19 -11.21 -2.86 -1.95
C VAL A 19 -12.62 -2.40 -2.33
N PRO A 20 -13.60 -2.32 -1.41
CA PRO A 20 -14.95 -1.88 -1.77
C PRO A 20 -14.99 -0.39 -2.15
N SER A 21 -14.14 0.47 -1.58
CA SER A 21 -14.06 1.88 -2.00
C SER A 21 -13.59 2.03 -3.44
N LEU A 22 -12.53 1.31 -3.84
CA LEU A 22 -12.04 1.33 -5.22
C LEU A 22 -13.02 0.70 -6.20
N TRP A 23 -13.70 -0.36 -5.77
CA TRP A 23 -14.74 -0.99 -6.56
C TRP A 23 -15.95 -0.06 -6.77
N ALA A 24 -16.37 0.67 -5.73
CA ALA A 24 -17.43 1.67 -5.81
C ALA A 24 -17.06 2.87 -6.70
N LEU A 25 -15.77 3.21 -6.80
CA LEU A 25 -15.23 4.21 -7.73
C LEU A 25 -15.18 3.71 -9.19
N GLY A 26 -15.52 2.44 -9.44
CA GLY A 26 -15.47 1.83 -10.78
C GLY A 26 -14.05 1.60 -11.29
N GLU A 27 -13.04 1.69 -10.41
CA GLU A 27 -11.65 1.43 -10.79
C GLU A 27 -11.42 -0.08 -10.90
N VAL A 28 -11.26 -0.56 -12.13
CA VAL A 28 -10.90 -1.97 -12.44
C VAL A 28 -9.39 -2.13 -12.58
N ARG A 29 -8.63 -1.02 -12.55
CA ARG A 29 -7.19 -1.00 -12.79
C ARG A 29 -6.43 -1.60 -11.62
N PHE A 30 -5.90 -2.81 -11.84
CA PHE A 30 -5.07 -3.54 -10.87
C PHE A 30 -3.94 -2.71 -10.25
N GLY A 31 -3.33 -1.81 -11.03
CA GLY A 31 -2.24 -0.95 -10.55
C GLY A 31 -2.63 0.01 -9.43
N VAL A 32 -3.90 0.45 -9.37
CA VAL A 32 -4.39 1.34 -8.30
C VAL A 32 -4.50 0.58 -6.98
N TYR A 33 -5.01 -0.65 -7.01
CA TYR A 33 -5.11 -1.51 -5.84
C TYR A 33 -3.72 -1.84 -5.26
N VAL A 34 -2.77 -2.22 -6.11
CA VAL A 34 -1.40 -2.54 -5.67
C VAL A 34 -0.71 -1.32 -5.05
N SER A 35 -0.95 -0.13 -5.63
CA SER A 35 -0.40 1.12 -5.11
C SER A 35 -0.98 1.47 -3.73
N LEU A 36 -2.30 1.36 -3.55
CA LEU A 36 -2.97 1.63 -2.28
C LEU A 36 -2.54 0.64 -1.18
N TYR A 37 -2.51 -0.66 -1.48
CA TYR A 37 -2.01 -1.65 -0.52
C TYR A 37 -0.56 -1.42 -0.10
N THR A 38 0.27 -0.98 -1.04
CA THR A 38 1.65 -0.64 -0.70
C THR A 38 1.72 0.53 0.27
N LEU A 39 0.92 1.57 0.00
CA LEU A 39 0.88 2.78 0.81
C LEU A 39 0.34 2.48 2.21
N GLU A 40 -0.76 1.72 2.31
CA GLU A 40 -1.32 1.24 3.57
C GLU A 40 -0.29 0.46 4.40
N TYR A 41 0.42 -0.47 3.77
CA TYR A 41 1.46 -1.25 4.43
C TYR A 41 2.60 -0.38 4.94
N LEU A 42 3.09 0.55 4.12
CA LEU A 42 4.15 1.48 4.52
C LEU A 42 3.71 2.42 5.64
N VAL A 43 2.47 2.93 5.61
CA VAL A 43 1.92 3.82 6.65
C VAL A 43 1.71 3.06 7.96
N VAL A 44 1.07 1.89 7.94
CA VAL A 44 0.88 1.04 9.13
C VAL A 44 2.23 0.71 9.75
N LYS A 45 3.22 0.38 8.92
CA LYS A 45 4.56 0.09 9.38
C LYS A 45 5.25 1.33 9.97
N ALA A 46 5.18 2.48 9.31
CA ALA A 46 5.79 3.72 9.77
C ALA A 46 5.18 4.24 11.08
N VAL A 47 3.85 4.16 11.21
CA VAL A 47 3.11 4.67 12.38
C VAL A 47 3.21 3.72 13.58
N LEU A 48 2.99 2.40 13.37
CA LEU A 48 2.87 1.44 14.48
C LEU A 48 4.19 0.73 14.83
N ARG A 49 5.15 0.68 13.89
CA ARG A 49 6.46 0.03 14.09
C ARG A 49 7.63 0.85 13.52
N PRO A 50 7.96 2.00 14.11
CA PRO A 50 9.03 2.88 13.61
C PRO A 50 10.47 2.31 13.77
N LYS A 51 10.67 1.26 14.58
CA LYS A 51 12.01 0.72 14.88
C LYS A 51 12.14 -0.75 14.52
N ARG A 52 12.62 -1.05 13.32
CA ARG A 52 13.46 -2.23 13.08
C ARG A 52 14.77 -1.78 12.42
N VAL A 53 15.88 -2.13 13.06
CA VAL A 53 17.27 -1.89 12.61
C VAL A 53 17.69 -2.87 11.49
N CYS A 54 16.81 -3.81 11.10
CA CYS A 54 17.08 -4.78 10.03
C CYS A 54 16.58 -4.31 8.67
N ARG A 55 17.37 -4.60 7.63
CA ARG A 55 17.05 -4.42 6.21
C ARG A 55 15.70 -5.07 5.89
N ASP A 56 14.71 -4.23 5.60
CA ASP A 56 13.34 -4.65 5.38
C ASP A 56 13.07 -4.79 3.88
N TYR A 57 13.55 -5.88 3.31
CA TYR A 57 13.47 -6.18 1.87
C TYR A 57 12.03 -6.16 1.34
N LEU A 58 11.05 -6.49 2.19
CA LEU A 58 9.63 -6.46 1.84
C LEU A 58 9.16 -5.02 1.59
N ALA A 59 9.54 -4.07 2.45
CA ALA A 59 9.20 -2.66 2.23
C ALA A 59 9.89 -2.08 0.99
N VAL A 60 11.12 -2.52 0.68
CA VAL A 60 11.82 -2.10 -0.55
C VAL A 60 11.11 -2.65 -1.79
N ALA A 61 10.72 -3.94 -1.78
CA ALA A 61 9.98 -4.55 -2.88
C ALA A 61 8.62 -3.88 -3.09
N LEU A 62 7.90 -3.59 -2.01
CA LEU A 62 6.65 -2.86 -2.05
C LEU A 62 6.86 -1.45 -2.62
N LEU A 63 7.82 -0.68 -2.09
CA LEU A 63 8.12 0.67 -2.57
C LEU A 63 8.47 0.68 -4.07
N ALA A 64 9.26 -0.30 -4.54
CA ALA A 64 9.60 -0.44 -5.95
C ALA A 64 8.35 -0.71 -6.81
N ALA A 65 7.46 -1.59 -6.37
CA ALA A 65 6.18 -1.85 -7.04
C ALA A 65 5.31 -0.58 -7.08
N PHE A 66 5.21 0.16 -5.97
CA PHE A 66 4.47 1.42 -5.89
C PHE A 66 5.01 2.48 -6.85
N ILE A 67 6.33 2.67 -6.89
CA ILE A 67 6.98 3.62 -7.82
C ILE A 67 6.69 3.21 -9.26
N TYR A 68 6.80 1.92 -9.59
CA TYR A 68 6.55 1.43 -10.94
C TYR A 68 5.10 1.67 -11.39
N PHE A 69 4.11 1.30 -10.56
CA PHE A 69 2.70 1.51 -10.89
C PHE A 69 2.33 3.00 -10.95
N THR A 70 2.87 3.80 -10.03
CA THR A 70 2.65 5.25 -10.02
C THR A 70 3.28 5.93 -11.23
N ALA A 71 4.51 5.56 -11.61
CA ALA A 71 5.19 6.09 -12.80
C ALA A 71 4.44 5.74 -14.09
N ARG A 72 3.98 4.49 -14.22
CA ARG A 72 3.09 4.08 -15.31
C ARG A 72 1.83 4.93 -15.37
N ARG A 73 1.22 5.22 -14.21
CA ARG A 73 0.01 6.03 -14.13
C ARG A 73 0.26 7.49 -14.54
N ILE A 74 1.35 8.08 -14.06
CA ILE A 74 1.75 9.45 -14.45
C ILE A 74 1.98 9.52 -15.96
N LEU A 75 2.65 8.53 -16.55
CA LEU A 75 2.85 8.46 -18.00
C LEU A 75 1.53 8.32 -18.76
N GLU A 76 0.62 7.47 -18.30
CA GLU A 76 -0.71 7.31 -18.91
C GLU A 76 -1.51 8.61 -18.89
N VAL A 77 -1.45 9.38 -17.79
CA VAL A 77 -2.13 10.69 -17.67
C VAL A 77 -1.43 11.78 -18.49
N LEU A 78 -0.11 11.74 -18.61
CA LEU A 78 0.66 12.75 -19.35
C LEU A 78 0.58 12.57 -20.87
N VAL A 79 0.36 11.33 -21.32
CA VAL A 79 0.23 10.96 -22.74
C VAL A 79 -1.22 11.01 -23.23
N ALA A 80 -2.20 10.97 -22.32
CA ALA A 80 -3.63 11.16 -22.61
C ALA A 80 -4.01 12.65 -22.67
#